data_AF-A0A6M8V6F3-F1
#
_entry.id   AF-A0A6M8V6F3-F1
#
_cell.length_a   1.000
_cell.length_b   1.000
_cell.length_c   1.000
_cell.angle_alpha   90.00
_cell.angle_beta   90.00
_cell.angle_gamma   90.00
#
_symmetry.space_group_name_H-M   'P 1'
#
loop_
_entity.id
_entity.type
_entity.pdbx_description
1 polymer ?
#
loop_
_entity_poly.entity_id
_entity_poly.type
_entity_poly.pdbx_seq_one_letter_code
_entity_poly.pdbx_strand_id
1 'polypeptide(L)'
;MNRQKLYTISLLIIAALISIAVLTSCKCRTCQDQEQDSVPLEILTKADSFIITSTGKEFFKSYITPDFARTKHTPPYYEIAYKFFMPDKPYVDAIIKFTVDSVGNVIKNRDIVGIPRCLNFPEECDFNIDEQTARQIAGNMGLKDGVKEWDAGFMWDFKFNRYVWRILSTLTELGSDENYKATGQEMLIDPNSGEVLALNDWRIN
;
A
#
# COMPACT_ATOMS: atom_id res chain seq x y z
N MET A 1 -34.50 -2.70 55.95
CA MET A 1 -33.97 -2.69 54.57
C MET A 1 -32.89 -3.76 54.46
N ASN A 2 -33.10 -4.78 53.63
CA ASN A 2 -32.38 -6.08 53.71
C ASN A 2 -30.89 -5.98 53.36
N ARG A 3 -30.00 -6.43 54.27
CA ARG A 3 -28.53 -6.46 54.08
C ARG A 3 -28.11 -7.11 52.76
N GLN A 4 -28.85 -8.13 52.33
CA GLN A 4 -28.60 -8.87 51.09
C GLN A 4 -28.72 -8.01 49.82
N LYS A 5 -29.64 -7.02 49.80
CA LYS A 5 -29.77 -6.05 48.70
C LYS A 5 -28.62 -5.03 48.68
N LEU A 6 -28.06 -4.70 49.85
CA LEU A 6 -26.94 -3.77 49.95
C LEU A 6 -25.66 -4.39 49.33
N TYR A 7 -25.41 -5.68 49.59
CA TYR A 7 -24.26 -6.40 49.02
C TYR A 7 -24.35 -6.58 47.50
N THR A 8 -25.54 -6.83 46.95
CA THR A 8 -25.72 -6.96 45.49
C THR A 8 -25.51 -5.64 44.77
N ILE A 9 -25.97 -4.53 45.36
CA ILE A 9 -25.76 -3.18 44.81
C ILE A 9 -24.28 -2.80 44.87
N SER A 10 -23.59 -3.07 45.98
CA SER A 10 -22.14 -2.81 46.09
C SER A 10 -21.30 -3.65 45.11
N LEU A 11 -21.64 -4.92 44.87
CA LEU A 11 -20.96 -5.77 43.88
C LEU A 11 -21.14 -5.28 42.44
N LEU A 12 -22.33 -4.81 42.08
CA LEU A 12 -22.62 -4.25 40.75
C LEU A 12 -21.87 -2.93 40.49
N ILE A 13 -21.73 -2.07 41.52
CA ILE A 13 -21.00 -0.80 41.40
C ILE A 13 -19.50 -1.06 41.22
N ILE A 14 -18.92 -2.02 41.95
CA ILE A 14 -17.49 -2.38 41.83
C ILE A 14 -17.20 -3.01 40.46
N ALA A 15 -18.07 -3.88 39.95
CA ALA A 15 -17.94 -4.47 38.61
C ALA A 15 -18.04 -3.41 37.50
N ALA A 16 -18.93 -2.42 37.63
CA ALA A 16 -19.05 -1.31 36.68
C ALA A 16 -17.81 -0.41 36.66
N LEU A 17 -17.20 -0.14 37.82
CA LEU A 17 -15.97 0.67 37.91
C LEU A 17 -14.74 -0.04 37.32
N ILE A 18 -14.63 -1.36 37.47
CA ILE A 18 -13.54 -2.16 36.86
C ILE A 18 -13.70 -2.20 35.33
N SER A 19 -14.93 -2.25 34.83
CA SER A 19 -15.23 -2.27 33.38
C SER A 19 -14.83 -0.96 32.67
N ILE A 20 -14.94 0.17 33.36
CA ILE A 20 -14.56 1.49 32.82
C ILE A 20 -13.04 1.66 32.80
N ALA A 21 -12.32 1.07 33.76
CA ALA A 21 -10.86 1.14 33.80
C ALA A 21 -10.20 0.38 32.63
N VAL A 22 -10.73 -0.77 32.24
CA VAL A 22 -10.17 -1.62 31.16
C VAL A 22 -10.36 -1.01 29.76
N LEU A 23 -11.38 -0.16 29.55
CA LEU A 23 -11.59 0.54 28.28
C LEU A 23 -10.71 1.80 28.11
N THR A 24 -9.99 2.22 29.16
CA THR A 24 -9.11 3.41 29.12
C THR A 24 -7.62 3.09 29.09
N SER A 25 -7.22 1.83 29.25
CA SER A 25 -5.83 1.43 29.46
C SER A 25 -5.10 0.89 28.22
N CYS A 26 -5.48 1.33 27.01
CA CYS A 26 -4.63 1.19 25.81
C CYS A 26 -4.76 2.45 24.93
N LYS A 27 -4.35 3.62 25.44
CA LYS A 27 -3.94 4.74 24.59
C LYS A 27 -2.43 4.87 24.71
N CYS A 28 -1.69 4.15 23.88
CA CYS A 28 -0.24 4.35 23.73
C CYS A 28 -0.01 5.72 23.07
N ARG A 29 0.01 6.79 23.87
CA ARG A 29 0.37 8.15 23.39
C ARG A 29 1.81 8.18 22.87
N THR A 30 2.71 7.46 23.53
CA THR A 30 4.14 7.40 23.20
C THR A 30 4.47 6.69 21.89
N CYS A 31 3.54 5.91 21.33
CA CYS A 31 3.76 5.20 20.08
C CYS A 31 3.62 6.13 18.84
N GLN A 32 2.84 7.21 18.92
CA GLN A 32 2.67 8.15 17.79
C GLN A 32 3.72 9.27 17.79
N ASP A 33 4.15 9.74 18.96
CA ASP A 33 5.00 10.94 19.06
C ASP A 33 6.44 10.70 18.57
N GLN A 34 7.00 9.49 18.71
CA GLN A 34 8.39 9.22 18.30
C GLN A 34 8.61 9.14 16.77
N GLU A 35 7.59 8.73 16.01
CA GLU A 35 7.71 8.55 14.57
C GLU A 35 7.57 9.87 13.80
N GLN A 36 6.68 10.74 14.29
CA GLN A 36 6.41 12.07 13.72
C GLN A 36 7.56 13.06 13.93
N ASP A 37 8.42 12.83 14.93
CA ASP A 37 9.58 13.68 15.26
C ASP A 37 10.77 13.56 14.28
N SER A 38 10.73 12.62 13.32
CA SER A 38 11.86 12.37 12.41
C SER A 38 11.90 13.30 11.18
N VAL A 39 10.76 13.89 10.78
CA VAL A 39 10.65 14.75 9.60
C VAL A 39 10.02 16.08 9.99
N PRO A 40 10.68 17.23 9.74
CA PRO A 40 10.10 18.55 9.98
C PRO A 40 8.74 18.72 9.30
N LEU A 41 7.78 19.32 10.02
CA LEU A 41 6.40 19.52 9.53
C LEU A 41 6.34 20.25 8.18
N GLU A 42 7.24 21.21 7.95
CA GLU A 42 7.31 21.95 6.68
C GLU A 42 7.68 21.04 5.50
N ILE A 43 8.58 20.08 5.72
CA ILE A 43 8.97 19.08 4.72
C ILE A 43 7.80 18.13 4.44
N LEU A 44 7.15 17.65 5.50
CA LEU A 44 5.98 16.78 5.38
C LEU A 44 4.84 17.47 4.62
N THR A 45 4.53 18.73 4.94
CA THR A 45 3.48 19.51 4.27
C THR A 45 3.76 19.69 2.77
N LYS A 46 5.02 19.88 2.38
CA LYS A 46 5.41 19.95 0.96
C LYS A 46 5.32 18.59 0.28
N ALA A 47 5.67 17.51 0.98
CA ALA A 47 5.52 16.14 0.49
C ALA A 47 4.04 15.78 0.28
N ASP A 48 3.16 16.11 1.23
CA ASP A 48 1.71 15.98 1.09
C ASP A 48 1.21 16.75 -0.14
N SER A 49 1.62 18.02 -0.26
CA SER A 49 1.25 18.88 -1.37
C SER A 49 1.67 18.30 -2.73
N PHE A 50 2.84 17.66 -2.79
CA PHE A 50 3.32 17.02 -4.01
C PHE A 50 2.47 15.81 -4.42
N ILE A 51 1.99 15.01 -3.47
CA ILE A 51 1.07 13.90 -3.79
C ILE A 51 -0.31 14.46 -4.18
N ILE A 52 -0.80 15.46 -3.46
CA ILE A 52 -2.10 16.10 -3.68
C ILE A 52 -2.19 16.72 -5.07
N THR A 53 -1.10 17.29 -5.60
CA THR A 53 -1.11 17.89 -6.95
C THR A 53 -1.29 16.84 -8.06
N SER A 54 -0.99 15.57 -7.78
CA SER A 54 -1.21 14.46 -8.73
C SER A 54 -2.53 13.74 -8.50
N THR A 55 -2.94 13.58 -7.23
CA THR A 55 -4.07 12.72 -6.83
C THR A 55 -5.36 13.49 -6.51
N GLY A 56 -5.25 14.77 -6.17
CA GLY A 56 -6.36 15.54 -5.62
C GLY A 56 -6.53 15.32 -4.11
N LYS A 57 -7.06 16.36 -3.44
CA LYS A 57 -7.12 16.43 -1.98
C LYS A 57 -8.01 15.36 -1.35
N GLU A 58 -9.17 15.10 -1.92
CA GLU A 58 -10.12 14.12 -1.37
C GLU A 58 -9.60 12.69 -1.51
N PHE A 59 -8.96 12.36 -2.63
CA PHE A 59 -8.31 11.06 -2.83
C PHE A 59 -7.19 10.84 -1.82
N PHE A 60 -6.29 11.82 -1.68
CA PHE A 60 -5.19 11.77 -0.71
C PHE A 60 -5.72 11.52 0.71
N LYS A 61 -6.70 12.32 1.15
CA LYS A 61 -7.28 12.20 2.50
C LYS A 61 -7.95 10.84 2.74
N SER A 62 -8.53 10.25 1.70
CA SER A 62 -9.29 9.00 1.82
C SER A 62 -8.38 7.78 1.88
N TYR A 63 -7.26 7.80 1.15
CA TYR A 63 -6.51 6.57 0.86
C TYR A 63 -5.00 6.64 1.13
N ILE A 64 -4.44 7.81 1.41
CA ILE A 64 -2.99 7.99 1.53
C ILE A 64 -2.65 8.54 2.91
N THR A 65 -1.73 7.85 3.60
CA THR A 65 -1.26 8.25 4.94
C THR A 65 0.25 8.15 5.04
N PRO A 66 0.94 9.08 5.73
CA PRO A 66 2.38 8.97 5.95
C PRO A 66 2.78 7.62 6.56
N ASP A 67 3.88 7.05 6.09
CA ASP A 67 4.51 5.84 6.64
C ASP A 67 5.87 6.21 7.22
N PHE A 68 5.88 6.60 8.49
CA PHE A 68 7.09 7.04 9.18
C PHE A 68 8.07 5.88 9.45
N ALA A 69 7.56 4.66 9.65
CA ALA A 69 8.40 3.47 9.82
C ALA A 69 9.25 3.16 8.58
N ARG A 70 8.77 3.50 7.38
CA ARG A 70 9.53 3.38 6.12
C ARG A 70 10.25 4.65 5.70
N THR A 71 9.91 5.79 6.30
CA THR A 71 10.56 7.06 5.99
C THR A 71 11.97 7.07 6.59
N LYS A 72 12.95 7.50 5.80
CA LYS A 72 14.36 7.52 6.22
C LYS A 72 14.96 8.89 6.01
N HIS A 73 15.71 9.34 7.01
CA HIS A 73 16.55 10.52 6.88
C HIS A 73 17.99 10.08 6.60
N THR A 74 18.47 10.40 5.40
CA THR A 74 19.85 10.19 4.95
C THR A 74 20.40 11.56 4.55
N PRO A 75 21.01 12.32 5.49
CA PRO A 75 21.40 13.71 5.26
C PRO A 75 22.16 13.90 3.92
N PRO A 76 21.82 14.93 3.13
CA PRO A 76 20.85 15.99 3.40
C PRO A 76 19.40 15.68 2.98
N TYR A 77 19.08 14.43 2.67
CA TYR A 77 17.82 14.03 2.03
C TYR A 77 16.89 13.27 2.95
N TYR A 78 15.59 13.35 2.65
CA TYR A 78 14.58 12.47 3.22
C TYR A 78 14.01 11.57 2.13
N GLU A 79 14.06 10.27 2.35
CA GLU A 79 13.31 9.27 1.58
C GLU A 79 11.93 9.13 2.24
N ILE A 80 10.95 9.86 1.71
CA ILE A 80 9.61 9.91 2.27
C ILE A 80 8.80 8.72 1.75
N ALA A 81 8.05 8.08 2.65
CA ALA A 81 7.14 7.00 2.32
C ALA A 81 5.71 7.32 2.79
N TYR A 82 4.73 6.90 2.00
CA TYR A 82 3.31 6.88 2.38
C TYR A 82 2.73 5.51 2.09
N LYS A 83 1.80 5.08 2.94
CA LYS A 83 0.90 3.97 2.64
C LYS A 83 -0.22 4.48 1.75
N PHE A 84 -0.49 3.78 0.65
CA PHE A 84 -1.66 3.96 -0.20
C PHE A 84 -2.54 2.72 -0.09
N PHE A 85 -3.72 2.89 0.50
CA PHE A 85 -4.64 1.79 0.78
C PHE A 85 -6.09 2.21 0.53
N MET A 86 -6.84 1.37 -0.18
CA MET A 86 -8.27 1.57 -0.44
C MET A 86 -9.10 0.51 0.31
N PRO A 87 -9.82 0.86 1.40
CA PRO A 87 -10.58 -0.10 2.18
C PRO A 87 -11.69 -0.83 1.40
N ASP A 88 -12.27 -0.18 0.40
CA ASP A 88 -13.28 -0.74 -0.51
C ASP A 88 -12.68 -1.66 -1.57
N LYS A 89 -11.37 -1.58 -1.80
CA LYS A 89 -10.61 -2.36 -2.79
C LYS A 89 -9.31 -2.87 -2.15
N PRO A 90 -9.39 -3.89 -1.28
CA PRO A 90 -8.29 -4.28 -0.39
C PRO A 90 -7.04 -4.82 -1.11
N TYR A 91 -7.14 -5.16 -2.40
CA TYR A 91 -6.00 -5.49 -3.25
C TYR A 91 -5.13 -4.26 -3.58
N VAL A 92 -5.66 -3.05 -3.39
CA VAL A 92 -4.90 -1.80 -3.43
C VAL A 92 -4.26 -1.58 -2.06
N ASP A 93 -3.12 -2.20 -1.83
CA ASP A 93 -2.19 -1.92 -0.73
C ASP A 93 -0.79 -1.70 -1.30
N ALA A 94 -0.40 -0.43 -1.43
CA ALA A 94 0.84 -0.03 -2.08
C ALA A 94 1.59 1.01 -1.24
N ILE A 95 2.83 1.26 -1.64
CA ILE A 95 3.68 2.26 -1.00
C ILE A 95 4.06 3.31 -2.03
N ILE A 96 3.80 4.57 -1.67
CA ILE A 96 4.33 5.74 -2.37
C ILE A 96 5.71 6.07 -1.80
N LYS A 97 6.70 6.30 -2.66
CA LYS A 97 8.05 6.70 -2.24
C LYS A 97 8.63 7.76 -3.15
N PHE A 98 9.31 8.73 -2.57
CA PHE A 98 10.11 9.71 -3.30
C PHE A 98 11.12 10.37 -2.37
N THR A 99 12.12 11.03 -2.94
CA THR A 99 13.12 11.78 -2.18
C THR A 99 12.82 13.28 -2.18
N VAL A 100 13.00 13.92 -1.03
CA VAL A 100 13.03 15.39 -0.89
C VAL A 100 14.36 15.87 -0.29
N ASP A 101 14.73 17.11 -0.57
CA ASP A 101 15.86 17.79 0.07
C ASP A 101 15.54 18.28 1.49
N SER A 102 16.52 18.92 2.13
CA SER A 102 16.42 19.45 3.49
C SER A 102 15.40 20.58 3.67
N VAL A 103 14.82 21.11 2.59
CA VAL A 103 13.76 22.13 2.63
C VAL A 103 12.46 21.63 1.99
N GLY A 104 12.35 20.34 1.67
CA GLY A 104 11.15 19.68 1.17
C GLY A 104 10.92 19.80 -0.35
N ASN A 105 11.92 20.13 -1.16
CA ASN A 105 11.78 20.07 -2.61
C ASN A 105 12.01 18.63 -3.10
N VAL A 106 11.15 18.17 -4.02
CA VAL A 106 11.28 16.83 -4.62
C VAL A 106 12.51 16.74 -5.52
N ILE A 107 13.32 15.71 -5.31
CA ILE A 107 14.49 15.38 -6.12
C ILE A 107 14.06 14.61 -7.36
N LYS A 108 13.85 15.31 -8.47
CA LYS A 108 13.24 14.76 -9.70
C LYS A 108 14.10 13.75 -10.47
N ASN A 109 15.41 13.69 -10.21
CA ASN A 109 16.31 12.73 -10.84
C ASN A 109 16.46 11.43 -10.03
N ARG A 110 15.59 11.22 -9.04
CA ARG A 110 15.44 9.97 -8.31
C ARG A 110 14.04 9.41 -8.56
N ASP A 111 13.88 8.12 -8.27
CA ASP A 111 12.62 7.43 -8.48
C ASP A 111 11.49 8.05 -7.65
N ILE A 112 10.36 8.25 -8.33
CA ILE A 112 9.07 8.59 -7.73
C ILE A 112 8.17 7.39 -8.00
N VAL A 113 7.76 6.72 -6.93
CA VAL A 113 7.04 5.45 -6.99
C VAL A 113 5.63 5.63 -6.47
N GLY A 114 4.67 5.06 -7.19
CA GLY A 114 3.35 4.77 -6.65
C GLY A 114 2.37 5.95 -6.57
N ILE A 115 2.69 7.13 -7.12
CA ILE A 115 1.79 8.29 -7.10
C ILE A 115 0.89 8.27 -8.35
N PRO A 116 -0.40 7.91 -8.25
CA PRO A 116 -1.28 7.90 -9.41
C PRO A 116 -1.71 9.33 -9.80
N ARG A 117 -2.21 9.49 -11.03
CA ARG A 117 -2.48 10.81 -11.64
C ARG A 117 -3.98 11.17 -11.64
N CYS A 118 -4.66 10.84 -10.55
CA CYS A 118 -6.12 10.95 -10.44
C CYS A 118 -6.68 12.34 -10.73
N LEU A 119 -5.90 13.41 -10.54
CA LEU A 119 -6.39 14.77 -10.78
C LEU A 119 -6.59 15.05 -12.28
N ASN A 120 -5.70 14.53 -13.12
CA ASN A 120 -5.77 14.73 -14.57
C ASN A 120 -6.43 13.54 -15.29
N PHE A 121 -6.38 12.35 -14.67
CA PHE A 121 -6.95 11.11 -15.17
C PHE A 121 -7.68 10.39 -14.02
N PRO A 122 -8.88 10.86 -13.62
CA PRO A 122 -9.64 10.25 -12.53
C PRO A 122 -9.87 8.76 -12.72
N GLU A 123 -10.08 8.34 -13.97
CA GLU A 123 -10.27 6.94 -14.37
C GLU A 123 -9.05 6.05 -14.09
N GLU A 124 -7.84 6.62 -13.94
CA GLU A 124 -6.63 5.85 -13.59
C GLU A 124 -6.63 5.40 -12.12
N CYS A 125 -7.60 5.86 -11.31
CA CYS A 125 -7.64 5.66 -9.86
C CYS A 125 -8.88 4.93 -9.36
N ASP A 126 -9.71 4.42 -10.27
CA ASP A 126 -10.89 3.65 -9.90
C ASP A 126 -10.53 2.20 -9.55
N PHE A 127 -9.53 1.61 -10.19
CA PHE A 127 -9.06 0.24 -9.98
C PHE A 127 -10.19 -0.79 -9.98
N ASN A 128 -11.05 -0.75 -11.01
CA ASN A 128 -12.27 -1.55 -11.10
C ASN A 128 -12.04 -3.05 -11.33
N ILE A 129 -10.83 -3.45 -11.72
CA ILE A 129 -10.47 -4.85 -11.98
C ILE A 129 -9.84 -5.43 -10.70
N ASP A 130 -10.46 -6.48 -10.17
CA ASP A 130 -9.89 -7.27 -9.07
C ASP A 130 -8.98 -8.40 -9.57
N GLU A 131 -8.35 -9.11 -8.65
CA GLU A 131 -7.41 -10.19 -8.99
C GLU A 131 -8.08 -11.30 -9.81
N GLN A 132 -9.30 -11.69 -9.43
CA GLN A 132 -10.03 -12.76 -10.11
C GLN A 132 -10.31 -12.38 -11.56
N THR A 133 -10.74 -11.15 -11.80
CA THR A 133 -11.01 -10.62 -13.14
C THR A 133 -9.71 -10.50 -13.94
N ALA A 134 -8.61 -10.04 -13.32
CA ALA A 134 -7.30 -9.99 -13.97
C ALA A 134 -6.80 -11.38 -14.41
N ARG A 135 -6.98 -12.41 -13.57
CA ARG A 135 -6.67 -13.81 -13.92
C ARG A 135 -7.54 -14.31 -15.07
N GLN A 136 -8.84 -14.00 -15.07
CA GLN A 136 -9.73 -14.37 -16.18
C GLN A 136 -9.29 -13.72 -17.50
N ILE A 137 -8.94 -12.43 -17.49
CA ILE A 137 -8.41 -11.72 -18.65
C ILE A 137 -7.13 -12.42 -19.14
N ALA A 138 -6.20 -12.74 -18.24
CA ALA A 138 -4.95 -13.40 -18.60
C ALA A 138 -5.17 -14.75 -19.32
N GLY A 139 -6.09 -15.59 -18.81
CA GLY A 139 -6.45 -16.84 -19.46
C GLY A 139 -7.11 -16.66 -20.83
N ASN A 140 -8.05 -15.72 -20.93
CA ASN A 140 -8.73 -15.41 -22.20
C ASN A 140 -7.75 -14.86 -23.26
N MET A 141 -6.71 -14.16 -22.82
CA MET A 141 -5.68 -13.55 -23.68
C MET A 141 -4.49 -14.48 -23.96
N GLY A 142 -4.57 -15.74 -23.52
CA GLY A 142 -3.62 -16.78 -23.90
C GLY A 142 -2.32 -16.78 -23.08
N LEU A 143 -2.33 -16.22 -21.86
CA LEU A 143 -1.24 -16.50 -20.92
C LEU A 143 -1.19 -18.00 -20.67
N LYS A 144 -0.02 -18.60 -20.82
CA LYS A 144 0.15 -20.05 -20.65
C LYS A 144 0.06 -20.44 -19.19
N ASP A 145 -0.55 -21.59 -18.92
CA ASP A 145 -0.46 -22.21 -17.59
C ASP A 145 0.98 -22.55 -17.25
N GLY A 146 1.35 -22.29 -16.00
CA GLY A 146 2.67 -22.59 -15.48
C GLY A 146 2.76 -24.00 -14.89
N VAL A 147 3.96 -24.38 -14.45
CA VAL A 147 4.19 -25.56 -13.59
C VAL A 147 3.60 -25.39 -12.18
N LYS A 148 3.17 -24.18 -11.85
CA LYS A 148 2.47 -23.77 -10.62
C LYS A 148 1.34 -22.82 -11.00
N GLU A 149 0.44 -22.57 -10.04
CA GLU A 149 -0.58 -21.55 -10.17
C GLU A 149 0.06 -20.19 -10.49
N TRP A 150 -0.63 -19.37 -11.29
CA TRP A 150 -0.16 -18.02 -11.57
C TRP A 150 -0.03 -17.20 -10.28
N ASP A 151 1.08 -16.48 -10.17
CA ASP A 151 1.22 -15.45 -9.15
C ASP A 151 0.61 -14.15 -9.68
N ALA A 152 -0.19 -13.47 -8.87
CA ALA A 152 -0.89 -12.26 -9.26
C ALA A 152 -0.61 -11.16 -8.25
N GLY A 153 -0.22 -9.98 -8.74
CA GLY A 153 0.09 -8.85 -7.87
C GLY A 153 -0.34 -7.52 -8.47
N PHE A 154 -0.94 -6.68 -7.64
CA PHE A 154 -1.19 -5.27 -7.94
C PHE A 154 0.06 -4.45 -7.59
N MET A 155 0.68 -3.79 -8.56
CA MET A 155 1.96 -3.10 -8.36
C MET A 155 2.17 -1.91 -9.27
N TRP A 156 3.09 -1.02 -8.87
CA TRP A 156 3.54 0.09 -9.70
C TRP A 156 4.51 -0.40 -10.77
N ASP A 157 4.18 -0.16 -12.04
CA ASP A 157 5.09 -0.41 -13.15
C ASP A 157 5.85 0.87 -13.54
N PHE A 158 7.18 0.81 -13.51
CA PHE A 158 8.04 1.96 -13.80
C PHE A 158 8.09 2.35 -15.27
N LYS A 159 7.86 1.40 -16.19
CA LYS A 159 7.87 1.67 -17.63
C LYS A 159 6.62 2.42 -18.06
N PHE A 160 5.47 2.03 -17.51
CA PHE A 160 4.18 2.66 -17.78
C PHE A 160 3.86 3.81 -16.82
N ASN A 161 4.57 3.92 -15.69
CA ASN A 161 4.38 4.93 -14.66
C ASN A 161 2.92 4.97 -14.15
N ARG A 162 2.37 3.78 -13.89
CA ARG A 162 1.01 3.55 -13.37
C ARG A 162 0.93 2.20 -12.65
N TYR A 163 -0.15 1.99 -11.90
CA TYR A 163 -0.44 0.68 -11.33
C TYR A 163 -0.93 -0.30 -12.40
N VAL A 164 -0.53 -1.57 -12.25
CA VAL A 164 -0.91 -2.69 -13.11
C VAL A 164 -1.23 -3.92 -12.28
N TRP A 165 -2.07 -4.78 -12.82
CA TRP A 165 -2.07 -6.20 -12.46
C TRP A 165 -0.94 -6.89 -13.20
N ARG A 166 -0.06 -7.56 -12.47
CA ARG A 166 0.97 -8.44 -13.01
C ARG A 166 0.55 -9.88 -12.75
N ILE A 167 0.31 -10.64 -13.82
CA ILE A 167 0.03 -12.08 -13.76
C ILE A 167 1.26 -12.83 -14.27
N LEU A 168 1.91 -13.58 -13.39
CA LEU A 168 3.16 -14.28 -13.63
C LEU A 168 2.91 -15.78 -13.78
N SER A 169 3.34 -16.33 -14.92
CA SER A 169 3.33 -17.76 -15.19
C SER A 169 4.76 -18.30 -15.21
N THR A 170 5.08 -19.22 -14.30
CA THR A 170 6.35 -19.96 -14.30
C THR A 170 6.22 -21.19 -15.19
N LEU A 171 6.88 -21.20 -16.35
CA LEU A 171 6.81 -22.29 -17.32
C LEU A 171 7.81 -23.42 -17.04
N THR A 172 8.99 -23.08 -16.55
CA THR A 172 9.99 -24.07 -16.10
C THR A 172 10.64 -23.59 -14.82
N GLU A 173 10.98 -24.54 -13.95
CA GLU A 173 11.63 -24.28 -12.67
C GLU A 173 12.53 -25.49 -12.34
N LEU A 174 13.80 -25.23 -12.05
CA LEU A 174 14.83 -26.24 -11.83
C LEU A 174 15.77 -25.82 -10.69
N GLY A 175 16.22 -26.80 -9.91
CA GLY A 175 17.17 -26.59 -8.83
C GLY A 175 16.54 -26.06 -7.55
N SER A 176 17.38 -25.81 -6.55
CA SER A 176 17.04 -25.12 -5.31
C SER A 176 18.16 -24.15 -4.94
N ASP A 177 17.83 -23.16 -4.11
CA ASP A 177 18.78 -22.23 -3.49
C ASP A 177 19.65 -21.50 -4.52
N GLU A 178 20.98 -21.61 -4.42
CA GLU A 178 21.95 -20.89 -5.27
C GLU A 178 21.97 -21.36 -6.73
N ASN A 179 21.36 -22.51 -7.05
CA ASN A 179 21.27 -23.04 -8.42
C ASN A 179 19.86 -22.94 -9.00
N TYR A 180 19.01 -22.08 -8.41
CA TYR A 180 17.64 -21.88 -8.86
C TYR A 180 17.58 -21.25 -10.25
N LYS A 181 16.93 -21.93 -11.18
CA LYS A 181 16.68 -21.45 -12.54
C LYS A 181 15.20 -21.54 -12.85
N ALA A 182 14.66 -20.51 -13.48
CA ALA A 182 13.27 -20.51 -13.89
C ALA A 182 13.08 -19.68 -15.15
N THR A 183 12.08 -20.06 -15.95
CA THR A 183 11.62 -19.26 -17.08
C THR A 183 10.11 -19.18 -17.06
N GLY A 184 9.57 -18.13 -17.68
CA GLY A 184 8.13 -18.01 -17.75
C GLY A 184 7.67 -16.84 -18.59
N GLN A 185 6.39 -16.52 -18.43
CA GLN A 185 5.75 -15.37 -19.04
C GLN A 185 5.12 -14.47 -17.97
N GLU A 186 5.00 -13.19 -18.25
CA GLU A 186 4.22 -12.26 -17.46
C GLU A 186 3.28 -11.47 -18.37
N MET A 187 2.06 -11.23 -17.87
CA MET A 187 1.10 -10.34 -18.48
C MET A 187 0.87 -9.14 -17.58
N LEU A 188 0.94 -7.94 -18.15
CA LEU A 188 0.63 -6.68 -17.47
C LEU A 188 -0.73 -6.18 -17.96
N ILE A 189 -1.64 -5.95 -17.02
CA ILE A 189 -3.04 -5.61 -17.31
C ILE A 189 -3.37 -4.29 -16.60
N ASP A 190 -4.03 -3.39 -17.32
CA ASP A 190 -4.53 -2.13 -16.75
C ASP A 190 -5.64 -2.44 -15.73
N PRO A 191 -5.52 -1.95 -14.47
CA PRO A 191 -6.44 -2.29 -13.39
C PRO A 191 -7.77 -1.53 -13.47
N ASN A 192 -7.93 -0.61 -14.42
CA ASN A 192 -9.15 0.17 -14.62
C ASN A 192 -9.94 -0.37 -15.81
N SER A 193 -9.25 -0.62 -16.94
CA SER A 193 -9.90 -1.03 -18.20
C SER A 193 -9.84 -2.52 -18.49
N GLY A 194 -8.92 -3.26 -17.87
CA GLY A 194 -8.63 -4.64 -18.22
C GLY A 194 -7.82 -4.81 -19.52
N GLU A 195 -7.30 -3.71 -20.09
CA GLU A 195 -6.44 -3.76 -21.27
C GLU A 195 -5.12 -4.49 -20.98
N VAL A 196 -4.72 -5.39 -21.87
CA VAL A 196 -3.39 -6.03 -21.80
C VAL A 196 -2.34 -5.07 -22.34
N LEU A 197 -1.51 -4.55 -21.43
CA LEU A 197 -0.45 -3.59 -21.73
C LEU A 197 0.83 -4.28 -22.25
N ALA A 198 1.10 -5.50 -21.80
CA ALA A 198 2.26 -6.28 -22.23
C ALA A 198 2.08 -7.79 -21.98
N LEU A 199 2.78 -8.58 -22.80
CA LEU A 199 3.04 -10.00 -22.58
C LEU A 199 4.54 -10.23 -22.81
N ASN A 200 5.29 -10.51 -21.75
CA ASN A 200 6.75 -10.62 -21.81
C ASN A 200 7.21 -12.02 -21.37
N ASP A 201 8.32 -12.47 -21.93
CA ASP A 201 9.04 -13.63 -21.39
C ASP A 201 10.04 -13.17 -20.32
N TRP A 202 10.20 -13.96 -19.25
CA TRP A 202 11.18 -13.72 -18.19
C TRP A 202 12.04 -14.96 -17.93
N ARG A 203 13.24 -14.75 -17.36
CA ARG A 203 14.15 -15.82 -16.95
C ARG A 203 14.99 -15.44 -15.74
N ILE A 204 15.32 -16.44 -14.93
CA ILE A 204 16.31 -16.40 -13.85
C ILE A 204 17.41 -17.39 -14.24
N ASN A 205 18.66 -16.92 -14.27
CA ASN A 205 19.83 -17.67 -14.76
C ASN A 205 20.60 -18.34 -13.65
#